data_AF-A0A3E0C880-F1
#
_entry.id   AF-A0A3E0C880-F1
#
_cell.length_a   1.000
_cell.length_b   1.000
_cell.length_c   1.000
_cell.angle_alpha   90.00
_cell.angle_beta   90.00
_cell.angle_gamma   90.00
#
_symmetry.space_group_name_H-M   'P 1'
#
loop_
_entity.id
_entity.type
_entity.pdbx_description
1 polymer ?
#
loop_
_entity_poly.entity_id
_entity_poly.type
_entity_poly.pdbx_seq_one_letter_code
_entity_poly.pdbx_strand_id
1 'polypeptide(L)'
;MIQQYVLAVAAGSAVTALLAFAAHRLHSVKLTARLRAEAQASISRLEAERADHGAAIRKREQAEQELHALTTQLREELAQQQSNADELRAALKSASEDKDQLAHHARQIAGEAERLKSLGATFERWHEQMISLMTQNHDMHAKNQELSSIVRHVVIVSLNASIEAARAGPAGRGFAVVASEVRALAARSEELSKSYRDSLHRNDLTTTSTFQDIQAGGKMIAASLASVESLANQFHSKLHEVAA
;
A
#
# COMPACT_ATOMS: atom_id res chain seq x y z
N MET A 1 -84.97 -29.78 115.58
CA MET A 1 -83.72 -29.04 115.31
C MET A 1 -82.78 -29.74 114.30
N ILE A 2 -82.73 -31.08 114.18
CA ILE A 2 -81.77 -31.77 113.27
C ILE A 2 -82.15 -31.68 111.78
N GLN A 3 -83.45 -31.75 111.43
CA GLN A 3 -83.92 -31.63 110.04
C GLN A 3 -83.57 -30.30 109.38
N GLN A 4 -83.54 -29.20 110.15
CA GLN A 4 -83.14 -27.89 109.65
C GLN A 4 -81.64 -27.80 109.33
N TYR A 5 -80.79 -28.56 110.03
CA TYR A 5 -79.35 -28.60 109.77
C TYR A 5 -78.99 -29.40 108.51
N VAL A 6 -79.64 -30.55 108.27
CA VAL A 6 -79.38 -31.37 107.07
C VAL A 6 -79.83 -30.65 105.79
N LEU A 7 -80.98 -29.97 105.84
CA LEU A 7 -81.45 -29.09 104.76
C LEU A 7 -80.51 -27.90 104.53
N ALA A 8 -79.99 -27.29 105.60
CA ALA A 8 -79.03 -26.19 105.50
C ALA A 8 -77.68 -26.64 104.90
N VAL A 9 -77.17 -27.83 105.26
CA VAL A 9 -75.92 -28.39 104.73
C VAL A 9 -76.09 -28.82 103.27
N ALA A 10 -77.20 -29.47 102.90
CA ALA A 10 -77.49 -29.85 101.51
C ALA A 10 -77.70 -28.64 100.61
N ALA A 11 -78.40 -27.61 101.10
CA ALA A 11 -78.52 -26.31 100.43
C ALA A 11 -77.16 -25.62 100.29
N GLY A 12 -76.33 -25.64 101.34
CA GLY A 12 -74.96 -25.12 101.31
C GLY A 12 -74.07 -25.84 100.28
N SER A 13 -74.12 -27.17 100.21
CA SER A 13 -73.36 -27.98 99.24
C SER A 13 -73.85 -27.80 97.80
N ALA A 14 -75.16 -27.61 97.60
CA ALA A 14 -75.73 -27.31 96.29
C ALA A 14 -75.32 -25.90 95.82
N VAL A 15 -75.33 -24.92 96.72
CA VAL A 15 -74.87 -23.55 96.45
C VAL A 15 -73.36 -23.54 96.14
N THR A 16 -72.53 -24.25 96.89
CA THR A 16 -71.09 -24.32 96.61
C THR A 16 -70.78 -25.09 95.32
N ALA A 17 -71.50 -26.16 95.00
CA ALA A 17 -71.37 -26.87 93.73
C ALA A 17 -71.80 -26.01 92.52
N LEU A 18 -72.89 -25.24 92.64
CA LEU A 18 -73.33 -24.30 91.61
C LEU A 18 -72.35 -23.14 91.44
N LEU A 19 -71.80 -22.60 92.52
CA LEU A 19 -70.76 -21.57 92.48
C LEU A 19 -69.47 -22.11 91.86
N ALA A 20 -69.06 -23.34 92.20
CA ALA A 20 -67.89 -23.99 91.61
C ALA A 20 -68.09 -24.29 90.12
N PHE A 21 -69.28 -24.76 89.72
CA PHE A 21 -69.63 -24.98 88.31
C PHE A 21 -69.68 -23.67 87.52
N ALA A 22 -70.29 -22.61 88.08
CA ALA A 22 -70.31 -21.28 87.47
C ALA A 22 -68.89 -20.70 87.36
N ALA A 23 -68.06 -20.83 88.40
CA ALA A 23 -66.66 -20.41 88.38
C ALA A 23 -65.84 -21.20 87.34
N HIS A 24 -66.03 -22.53 87.25
CA HIS A 24 -65.38 -23.38 86.27
C HIS A 24 -65.82 -23.04 84.84
N ARG A 25 -67.12 -22.79 84.61
CA ARG A 25 -67.67 -22.36 83.31
C ARG A 25 -67.16 -20.97 82.91
N LEU A 26 -67.08 -20.02 83.85
CA LEU A 26 -66.50 -18.70 83.61
C LEU A 26 -64.99 -18.80 83.33
N HIS A 27 -64.28 -19.68 84.03
CA HIS A 27 -62.87 -19.93 83.81
C HIS A 27 -62.62 -20.57 82.44
N SER A 28 -63.42 -21.57 82.03
CA SER A 28 -63.30 -22.22 80.73
C SER A 28 -63.69 -21.30 79.58
N VAL A 29 -64.71 -20.45 79.73
CA VAL A 29 -65.05 -19.39 78.76
C VAL A 29 -63.92 -18.35 78.66
N LYS A 30 -63.32 -17.92 79.78
CA LYS A 30 -62.18 -17.00 79.78
C LYS A 30 -60.94 -17.64 79.14
N LEU A 31 -60.66 -18.90 79.45
CA LEU A 31 -59.52 -19.64 78.89
C LEU A 31 -59.68 -19.82 77.37
N THR A 32 -60.86 -20.26 76.92
CA THR A 32 -61.16 -20.40 75.49
C THR A 32 -61.17 -19.04 74.76
N ALA A 33 -61.63 -17.97 75.40
CA ALA A 33 -61.54 -16.62 74.84
C ALA A 33 -60.08 -16.12 74.73
N ARG A 34 -59.25 -16.37 75.74
CA ARG A 34 -57.80 -16.06 75.71
C ARG A 34 -57.09 -16.84 74.62
N LEU A 35 -57.31 -18.16 74.55
CA LEU A 35 -56.73 -19.01 73.51
C LEU A 35 -57.18 -18.59 72.10
N ARG A 36 -58.46 -18.20 71.93
CA ARG A 36 -58.95 -17.64 70.65
C ARG A 36 -58.29 -16.30 70.32
N ALA A 37 -58.10 -15.41 71.29
CA ALA A 37 -57.43 -14.13 71.07
C ALA A 37 -55.95 -14.32 70.72
N GLU A 38 -55.24 -15.22 71.39
CA GLU A 38 -53.85 -15.59 71.07
C GLU A 38 -53.74 -16.24 69.68
N ALA A 39 -54.65 -17.16 69.34
CA ALA A 39 -54.72 -17.75 68.02
C ALA A 39 -54.99 -16.70 66.93
N GLN A 40 -55.94 -15.78 67.15
CA GLN A 40 -56.25 -14.70 66.22
C GLN A 40 -55.07 -13.74 66.03
N ALA A 41 -54.39 -13.39 67.12
CA ALA A 41 -53.17 -12.57 67.07
C ALA A 41 -52.06 -13.30 66.29
N SER A 42 -51.90 -14.60 66.50
CA SER A 42 -50.92 -15.42 65.78
C SER A 42 -51.24 -15.50 64.28
N ILE A 43 -52.51 -15.69 63.91
CA ILE A 43 -52.97 -15.68 62.51
C ILE A 43 -52.68 -14.32 61.87
N SER A 44 -53.03 -13.21 62.53
CA SER A 44 -52.79 -11.87 61.99
C SER A 44 -51.29 -11.56 61.78
N ARG A 45 -50.42 -12.08 62.66
CA ARG A 45 -48.95 -11.98 62.49
C ARG A 45 -48.48 -12.77 61.28
N LEU A 46 -48.93 -14.01 61.14
CA LEU A 46 -48.60 -14.87 59.99
C LEU A 46 -49.12 -14.28 58.67
N GLU A 47 -50.29 -13.65 58.67
CA GLU A 47 -50.84 -12.96 57.51
C GLU A 47 -49.98 -11.75 57.11
N ALA A 48 -49.53 -10.95 58.08
CA ALA A 48 -48.63 -9.82 57.83
C ALA A 48 -47.25 -10.29 57.32
N GLU A 49 -46.67 -11.33 57.94
CA GLU A 49 -45.40 -11.92 57.51
C GLU A 49 -45.50 -12.54 56.11
N ARG A 50 -46.62 -13.22 55.81
CA ARG A 50 -46.90 -13.74 54.45
C ARG A 50 -47.04 -12.62 53.43
N ALA A 51 -47.67 -11.50 53.78
CA ALA A 51 -47.79 -10.34 52.90
C ALA A 51 -46.42 -9.71 52.60
N ASP A 52 -45.56 -9.58 53.62
CA ASP A 52 -44.19 -9.07 53.47
C ASP A 52 -43.33 -10.03 52.63
N HIS A 53 -43.38 -11.33 52.91
CA HIS A 53 -42.74 -12.35 52.07
C HIS A 53 -43.23 -12.30 50.62
N GLY A 54 -44.53 -12.12 50.39
CA GLY A 54 -45.07 -11.94 49.04
C GLY A 54 -44.55 -10.69 48.34
N ALA A 55 -44.34 -9.59 49.07
CA ALA A 55 -43.73 -8.38 48.53
C ALA A 55 -42.23 -8.57 48.22
N ALA A 56 -41.50 -9.28 49.08
CA ALA A 56 -40.09 -9.61 48.88
C ALA A 56 -39.88 -10.53 47.66
N ILE A 57 -40.74 -11.54 47.47
CA ILE A 57 -40.71 -12.42 46.28
C ILE A 57 -40.91 -11.60 45.01
N ARG A 58 -41.92 -10.71 44.96
CA ARG A 58 -42.14 -9.85 43.78
C ARG A 58 -40.95 -8.94 43.48
N LYS A 59 -40.32 -8.35 44.50
CA LYS A 59 -39.10 -7.55 44.32
C LYS A 59 -37.95 -8.39 43.76
N ARG A 60 -37.78 -9.63 44.23
CA ARG A 60 -36.75 -10.54 43.73
C ARG A 60 -37.02 -10.95 42.28
N GLU A 61 -38.26 -11.29 41.94
CA GLU A 61 -38.66 -11.61 40.57
C GLU A 61 -38.41 -10.44 39.61
N GLN A 62 -38.69 -9.20 40.02
CA GLN A 62 -38.37 -8.00 39.25
C GLN A 62 -36.85 -7.84 39.06
N ALA A 63 -36.05 -7.96 40.12
CA ALA A 63 -34.60 -7.88 40.03
C ALA A 63 -34.00 -9.00 39.16
N GLU A 64 -34.53 -10.21 39.22
CA GLU A 64 -34.14 -11.33 38.35
C GLU A 64 -34.46 -11.02 36.88
N GLN A 65 -35.64 -10.45 36.59
CA GLN A 65 -35.99 -10.02 35.23
C GLN A 65 -35.08 -8.91 34.71
N GLU A 66 -34.78 -7.90 35.52
CA GLU A 66 -33.84 -6.82 35.18
C GLU A 66 -32.43 -7.36 34.93
N LEU A 67 -31.96 -8.27 35.78
CA LEU A 67 -30.64 -8.91 35.62
C LEU A 67 -30.59 -9.77 34.36
N HIS A 68 -31.66 -10.51 34.04
CA HIS A 68 -31.77 -11.26 32.80
C HIS A 68 -31.75 -10.35 31.56
N ALA A 69 -32.48 -9.23 31.60
CA ALA A 69 -32.48 -8.24 30.52
C ALA A 69 -31.09 -7.64 30.32
N LEU A 70 -30.44 -7.19 31.40
CA LEU A 70 -29.08 -6.64 31.36
C LEU A 70 -28.06 -7.65 30.84
N THR A 71 -28.14 -8.91 31.29
CA THR A 71 -27.24 -9.97 30.83
C THR A 71 -27.41 -10.24 29.33
N THR A 72 -28.64 -10.14 28.82
CA THR A 72 -28.94 -10.32 27.40
C THR A 72 -28.35 -9.17 26.59
N GLN A 73 -28.58 -7.92 27.02
CA GLN A 73 -28.01 -6.74 26.39
C GLN A 73 -26.47 -6.79 26.37
N LEU A 74 -25.81 -7.14 27.48
CA LEU A 74 -24.36 -7.25 27.54
C LEU A 74 -23.81 -8.34 26.60
N ARG A 75 -24.55 -9.44 26.40
CA ARG A 75 -24.17 -10.48 25.43
C ARG A 75 -24.25 -9.98 24.00
N GLU A 76 -25.28 -9.21 23.67
CA GLU A 76 -25.43 -8.59 22.35
C GLU A 76 -24.33 -7.56 22.10
N GLU A 77 -24.04 -6.68 23.06
CA GLU A 77 -22.95 -5.71 22.98
C GLU A 77 -21.58 -6.38 22.84
N LEU A 78 -21.32 -7.46 23.60
CA LEU A 78 -20.08 -8.22 23.48
C LEU A 78 -19.94 -8.89 22.12
N ALA A 79 -21.02 -9.47 21.59
CA ALA A 79 -21.04 -10.07 20.25
C ALA A 79 -20.76 -9.00 19.18
N GLN A 80 -21.35 -7.81 19.30
CA GLN A 80 -21.07 -6.69 18.39
C GLN A 80 -19.62 -6.22 18.49
N GLN A 81 -19.07 -6.08 19.70
CA GLN A 81 -17.66 -5.73 19.88
C GLN A 81 -16.71 -6.76 19.29
N GLN A 82 -17.03 -8.05 19.43
CA GLN A 82 -16.22 -9.12 18.82
C GLN A 82 -16.25 -9.03 17.30
N SER A 83 -17.43 -8.82 16.70
CA SER A 83 -17.56 -8.61 15.24
C SER A 83 -16.73 -7.41 14.77
N ASN A 84 -16.85 -6.27 15.45
CA ASN A 84 -16.08 -5.06 15.11
C ASN A 84 -14.57 -5.29 15.26
N ALA A 85 -14.14 -6.05 16.27
CA ALA A 85 -12.74 -6.38 16.47
C ALA A 85 -12.20 -7.29 15.36
N ASP A 86 -12.99 -8.24 14.87
CA ASP A 86 -12.61 -9.12 13.77
C ASP A 86 -12.54 -8.37 12.44
N GLU A 87 -13.48 -7.45 12.19
CA GLU A 87 -13.43 -6.53 11.04
C GLU A 87 -12.17 -5.65 11.09
N LEU A 88 -11.84 -5.08 12.25
CA LEU A 88 -10.64 -4.25 12.42
C LEU A 88 -9.35 -5.07 12.22
N ARG A 89 -9.30 -6.31 12.71
CA ARG A 89 -8.17 -7.22 12.48
C ARG A 89 -8.00 -7.54 11.00
N ALA A 90 -9.09 -7.82 10.29
CA ALA A 90 -9.06 -8.07 8.85
C ALA A 90 -8.58 -6.83 8.08
N ALA A 91 -9.10 -5.66 8.42
CA ALA A 91 -8.67 -4.39 7.82
C ALA A 91 -7.18 -4.10 8.07
N LEU A 92 -6.69 -4.31 9.30
CA LEU A 92 -5.29 -4.13 9.65
C LEU A 92 -4.38 -5.09 8.87
N LYS A 93 -4.80 -6.34 8.71
CA LYS A 93 -4.05 -7.33 7.92
C LYS A 93 -3.95 -6.89 6.46
N SER A 94 -5.07 -6.49 5.85
CA SER A 94 -5.09 -5.98 4.46
C SER A 94 -4.19 -4.76 4.31
N ALA A 95 -4.26 -3.80 5.23
CA ALA A 95 -3.42 -2.60 5.19
C ALA A 95 -1.92 -2.93 5.31
N SER A 96 -1.56 -3.94 6.11
CA SER A 96 -0.17 -4.40 6.21
C SER A 96 0.31 -5.04 4.91
N GLU A 97 -0.51 -5.87 4.28
CA GLU A 97 -0.20 -6.49 2.98
C GLU A 97 -0.03 -5.43 1.88
N ASP A 98 -0.92 -4.43 1.85
CA ASP A 98 -0.84 -3.29 0.93
C ASP A 98 0.44 -2.47 1.15
N LYS A 99 0.80 -2.20 2.41
CA LYS A 99 2.04 -1.49 2.76
C LYS A 99 3.28 -2.23 2.24
N ASP A 100 3.34 -3.54 2.40
CA ASP A 100 4.46 -4.35 1.92
C ASP A 100 4.56 -4.34 0.38
N GLN A 101 3.42 -4.41 -0.32
CA GLN A 101 3.36 -4.28 -1.77
C GLN A 101 3.83 -2.90 -2.25
N LEU A 102 3.36 -1.83 -1.60
CA LEU A 102 3.79 -0.45 -1.91
C LEU A 102 5.29 -0.27 -1.70
N ALA A 103 5.84 -0.81 -0.60
CA ALA A 103 7.28 -0.75 -0.33
C ALA A 103 8.10 -1.53 -1.38
N HIS A 104 7.58 -2.65 -1.87
CA HIS A 104 8.21 -3.40 -2.96
C HIS A 104 8.20 -2.60 -4.26
N HIS A 105 7.07 -2.02 -4.65
CA HIS A 105 6.96 -1.18 -5.86
C HIS A 105 7.87 0.04 -5.79
N ALA A 106 7.97 0.71 -4.64
CA ALA A 106 8.88 1.84 -4.45
C ALA A 106 10.35 1.44 -4.72
N ARG A 107 10.79 0.26 -4.27
CA ARG A 107 12.14 -0.24 -4.57
C ARG A 107 12.34 -0.54 -6.05
N GLN A 108 11.32 -1.09 -6.73
CA GLN A 108 11.39 -1.35 -8.17
C GLN A 108 11.52 -0.05 -8.97
N ILE A 109 10.73 0.98 -8.62
CA ILE A 109 10.76 2.30 -9.24
C ILE A 109 12.15 2.94 -9.05
N ALA A 110 12.70 2.89 -7.83
CA ALA A 110 14.04 3.40 -7.55
C ALA A 110 15.12 2.68 -8.38
N GLY A 111 15.02 1.35 -8.51
CA GLY A 111 15.93 0.57 -9.37
C GLY A 111 15.82 0.95 -10.85
N GLU A 112 14.62 1.26 -11.34
CA GLU A 112 14.41 1.69 -12.71
C GLU A 112 14.92 3.11 -12.97
N ALA A 113 14.79 4.02 -11.99
CA ALA A 113 15.37 5.36 -12.05
C ALA A 113 16.90 5.31 -12.23
N GLU A 114 17.58 4.46 -11.45
CA GLU A 114 19.04 4.28 -11.58
C GLU A 114 19.45 3.70 -12.94
N ARG A 115 18.66 2.76 -13.49
CA ARG A 115 18.89 2.25 -14.85
C ARG A 115 18.73 3.35 -15.91
N LEU A 116 17.66 4.15 -15.83
CA LEU A 116 17.43 5.28 -16.74
C LEU A 116 18.55 6.32 -16.64
N LYS A 117 19.04 6.62 -15.43
CA LYS A 117 20.17 7.52 -15.22
C LYS A 117 21.45 7.01 -15.86
N SER A 118 21.77 5.72 -15.70
CA SER A 118 22.91 5.07 -16.36
C SER A 118 22.76 5.10 -17.89
N LEU A 119 21.55 4.90 -18.39
CA LEU A 119 21.26 4.98 -19.81
C LEU A 119 21.44 6.42 -20.33
N GLY A 120 20.96 7.42 -19.59
CA GLY A 120 21.18 8.84 -19.89
C GLY A 120 22.66 9.20 -20.01
N ALA A 121 23.49 8.75 -19.05
CA ALA A 121 24.93 8.92 -19.11
C ALA A 121 25.57 8.24 -20.34
N THR A 122 24.99 7.15 -20.83
CA THR A 122 25.46 6.45 -22.03
C THR A 122 25.12 7.24 -23.30
N PHE A 123 23.93 7.82 -23.37
CA PHE A 123 23.55 8.71 -24.47
C PHE A 123 24.41 9.97 -24.53
N GLU A 124 24.79 10.54 -23.39
CA GLU A 124 25.71 11.69 -23.35
C GLU A 124 27.09 11.32 -23.93
N ARG A 125 27.64 10.15 -23.54
CA ARG A 125 28.91 9.67 -24.13
C ARG A 125 28.79 9.44 -25.64
N TRP A 126 27.68 8.86 -26.10
CA TRP A 126 27.45 8.69 -27.53
C TRP A 126 27.31 10.03 -28.26
N HIS A 127 26.69 11.02 -27.63
CA HIS A 127 26.58 12.37 -28.17
C HIS A 127 27.97 12.99 -28.40
N GLU A 128 28.86 12.94 -27.40
CA GLU A 128 30.25 13.40 -27.53
C GLU A 128 31.02 12.64 -28.63
N GLN A 129 30.88 11.31 -28.68
CA GLN A 129 31.52 10.48 -29.70
C GLN A 129 31.06 10.84 -31.11
N MET A 130 29.79 11.16 -31.30
CA MET A 130 29.25 11.58 -32.59
C MET A 130 29.77 12.95 -33.01
N ILE A 131 29.92 13.90 -32.09
CA ILE A 131 30.57 15.19 -32.38
C ILE A 131 32.00 14.95 -32.89
N SER A 132 32.77 14.11 -32.19
CA SER A 132 34.12 13.74 -32.63
C SER A 132 34.12 13.08 -34.01
N LEU A 133 33.16 12.19 -34.30
CA LEU A 133 33.05 11.52 -35.60
C LEU A 133 32.73 12.51 -36.73
N MET A 134 31.85 13.49 -36.48
CA MET A 134 31.56 14.56 -37.45
C MET A 134 32.80 15.40 -37.74
N THR A 135 33.57 15.76 -36.71
CA THR A 135 34.85 16.47 -36.89
C THR A 135 35.86 15.64 -37.69
N GLN A 136 35.96 14.34 -37.42
CA GLN A 136 36.84 13.44 -38.18
C GLN A 136 36.43 13.32 -39.65
N ASN A 137 35.13 13.18 -39.96
CA ASN A 137 34.65 13.18 -41.35
C ASN A 137 35.00 14.51 -42.06
N HIS A 138 34.87 15.64 -41.37
CA HIS A 138 35.27 16.94 -41.93
C HIS A 138 36.76 17.02 -42.28
N ASP A 139 37.64 16.53 -41.40
CA ASP A 139 39.09 16.45 -41.66
C ASP A 139 39.39 15.49 -42.83
N MET A 140 38.67 14.37 -42.93
CA MET A 140 38.82 13.43 -44.05
C MET A 140 38.40 14.04 -45.39
N HIS A 141 37.36 14.87 -45.42
CA HIS A 141 36.99 15.64 -46.60
C HIS A 141 38.11 16.59 -47.03
N ALA A 142 38.69 17.35 -46.08
CA ALA A 142 39.78 18.26 -46.37
C ALA A 142 41.01 17.53 -46.94
N LYS A 143 41.40 16.40 -46.33
CA LYS A 143 42.50 15.56 -46.80
C LYS A 143 42.25 14.97 -48.18
N ASN A 144 41.03 14.52 -48.46
CA ASN A 144 40.69 14.00 -49.79
C ASN A 144 40.67 15.11 -50.86
N GLN A 145 40.28 16.34 -50.48
CA GLN A 145 40.35 17.49 -51.38
C GLN A 145 41.80 17.86 -51.71
N GLU A 146 42.69 17.83 -50.72
CA GLU A 146 44.13 18.01 -50.91
C GLU A 146 44.72 16.92 -51.81
N LEU A 147 44.41 15.65 -51.54
CA LEU A 147 44.82 14.51 -52.39
C LEU A 147 44.36 14.70 -53.84
N SER A 148 43.10 15.07 -54.05
CA SER A 148 42.56 15.36 -55.38
C SER A 148 43.32 16.50 -56.07
N SER A 149 43.77 17.51 -55.33
CA SER A 149 44.61 18.59 -55.85
C SER A 149 46.01 18.10 -56.27
N ILE A 150 46.65 17.29 -55.44
CA ILE A 150 47.95 16.67 -55.73
C ILE A 150 47.85 15.83 -57.00
N VAL A 151 46.81 14.99 -57.11
CA VAL A 151 46.59 14.14 -58.28
C VAL A 151 46.46 14.96 -59.56
N ARG A 152 45.66 16.05 -59.55
CA ARG A 152 45.56 16.96 -60.71
C ARG A 152 46.92 17.57 -61.08
N HIS A 153 47.74 17.91 -60.10
CA HIS A 153 49.08 18.42 -60.34
C HIS A 153 49.98 17.37 -61.00
N VAL A 154 49.91 16.10 -60.55
CA VAL A 154 50.66 14.99 -61.16
C VAL A 154 50.22 14.76 -62.62
N VAL A 155 48.92 14.88 -62.92
CA VAL A 155 48.44 14.82 -64.32
C VAL A 155 49.12 15.90 -65.17
N ILE A 156 49.21 17.14 -64.69
CA ILE A 156 49.87 18.24 -65.41
C ILE A 156 51.37 17.97 -65.58
N VAL A 157 52.07 17.56 -64.53
CA VAL A 157 53.52 17.27 -64.57
C VAL A 157 53.82 16.12 -65.52
N SER A 158 53.02 15.05 -65.49
CA SER A 158 53.18 13.90 -66.39
C SER A 158 52.94 14.29 -67.86
N LEU A 159 51.96 15.16 -68.13
CA LEU A 159 51.72 15.70 -69.47
C LEU A 159 52.92 16.51 -69.97
N ASN A 160 53.46 17.41 -69.13
CA ASN A 160 54.65 18.19 -69.47
C ASN A 160 55.86 17.27 -69.75
N ALA A 161 56.04 16.21 -68.96
CA ALA A 161 57.08 15.21 -69.19
C ALA A 161 56.89 14.44 -70.50
N SER A 162 55.65 14.07 -70.86
CA SER A 162 55.35 13.45 -72.16
C SER A 162 55.67 14.38 -73.33
N ILE A 163 55.37 15.68 -73.21
CA ILE A 163 55.68 16.70 -74.24
C ILE A 163 57.20 16.83 -74.42
N GLU A 164 57.95 16.95 -73.32
CA GLU A 164 59.41 17.10 -73.39
C GLU A 164 60.09 15.82 -73.90
N ALA A 165 59.57 14.64 -73.52
CA ALA A 165 60.02 13.37 -74.06
C ALA A 165 59.79 13.25 -75.58
N ALA A 166 58.66 13.74 -76.08
CA ALA A 166 58.41 13.81 -77.52
C ALA A 166 59.36 14.79 -78.23
N ARG A 167 59.67 15.92 -77.59
CA ARG A 167 60.61 16.94 -78.10
C ARG A 167 62.05 16.42 -78.22
N ALA A 168 62.47 15.55 -77.29
CA ALA A 168 63.78 14.88 -77.32
C ALA A 168 63.90 13.77 -78.40
N GLY A 169 62.81 13.44 -79.11
CA GLY A 169 62.82 12.49 -80.22
C GLY A 169 63.23 11.06 -79.79
N PRO A 170 64.13 10.38 -80.54
CA PRO A 170 64.50 8.99 -80.24
C PRO A 170 65.09 8.76 -78.85
N ALA A 171 65.77 9.77 -78.29
CA ALA A 171 66.38 9.72 -76.95
C ALA A 171 65.34 9.79 -75.82
N GLY A 172 64.16 10.35 -76.08
CA GLY A 172 63.09 10.52 -75.09
C GLY A 172 62.10 9.35 -74.98
N ARG A 173 62.21 8.31 -75.82
CA ARG A 173 61.21 7.23 -75.88
C ARG A 173 60.95 6.53 -74.54
N GLY A 174 62.00 6.26 -73.76
CA GLY A 174 61.84 5.66 -72.42
C GLY A 174 61.08 6.57 -71.45
N PHE A 175 61.39 7.87 -71.47
CA PHE A 175 60.69 8.88 -70.67
C PHE A 175 59.22 9.05 -71.08
N ALA A 176 58.91 8.94 -72.38
CA ALA A 176 57.53 9.02 -72.88
C ALA A 176 56.66 7.89 -72.31
N VAL A 177 57.19 6.66 -72.24
CA VAL A 177 56.49 5.51 -71.65
C VAL A 177 56.24 5.74 -70.16
N VAL A 178 57.26 6.17 -69.41
CA VAL A 178 57.13 6.45 -67.97
C VAL A 178 56.09 7.55 -67.74
N ALA A 179 56.13 8.64 -68.50
CA ALA A 179 55.19 9.75 -68.37
C ALA A 179 53.74 9.31 -68.65
N SER A 180 53.52 8.43 -69.64
CA SER A 180 52.20 7.85 -69.90
C SER A 180 51.70 6.98 -68.74
N GLU A 181 52.56 6.16 -68.15
CA GLU A 181 52.16 5.30 -67.02
C GLU A 181 51.85 6.12 -65.77
N VAL A 182 52.66 7.16 -65.49
CA VAL A 182 52.39 8.11 -64.39
C VAL A 182 51.05 8.81 -64.60
N ARG A 183 50.74 9.23 -65.84
CA ARG A 183 49.44 9.85 -66.16
C ARG A 183 48.28 8.89 -65.95
N ALA A 184 48.42 7.64 -66.38
CA ALA A 184 47.40 6.61 -66.19
C ALA A 184 47.19 6.28 -64.69
N LEU A 185 48.26 6.28 -63.89
CA LEU A 185 48.17 6.12 -62.44
C LEU A 185 47.45 7.30 -61.79
N ALA A 186 47.79 8.53 -62.17
CA ALA A 186 47.13 9.73 -61.65
C ALA A 186 45.63 9.76 -61.99
N ALA A 187 45.23 9.39 -63.21
CA ALA A 187 43.82 9.28 -63.58
C ALA A 187 43.06 8.26 -62.71
N ARG A 188 43.68 7.09 -62.44
CA ARG A 188 43.12 6.09 -61.52
C ARG A 188 43.02 6.61 -60.09
N SER A 189 44.02 7.36 -59.62
CA SER A 189 43.97 8.01 -58.30
C SER A 189 42.86 9.07 -58.20
N GLU A 190 42.58 9.80 -59.27
CA GLU A 190 41.51 10.79 -59.31
C GLU A 190 40.13 10.14 -59.17
N GLU A 191 39.91 9.04 -59.88
CA GLU A 191 38.68 8.24 -59.79
C GLU A 191 38.48 7.68 -58.37
N LEU A 192 39.56 7.18 -57.74
CA LEU A 192 39.53 6.72 -56.36
C LEU A 192 39.19 7.85 -55.38
N SER A 193 39.81 9.03 -55.53
CA SER A 193 39.49 10.20 -54.71
C SER A 193 38.03 10.64 -54.85
N LYS A 194 37.45 10.54 -56.07
CA LYS A 194 36.04 10.82 -56.31
C LYS A 194 35.14 9.81 -55.59
N SER A 195 35.42 8.52 -55.73
CA SER A 195 34.68 7.46 -55.03
C SER A 195 34.75 7.62 -53.50
N TYR A 196 35.91 8.02 -52.98
CA TYR A 196 36.10 8.29 -51.57
C TYR A 196 35.28 9.49 -51.09
N ARG A 197 35.23 10.58 -51.87
CA ARG A 197 34.36 11.74 -51.58
C ARG A 197 32.88 11.34 -51.50
N ASP A 198 32.41 10.52 -52.44
CA ASP A 198 31.03 10.06 -52.44
C ASP A 198 30.72 9.20 -51.20
N SER A 199 31.69 8.41 -50.74
CA SER A 199 31.59 7.62 -49.52
C SER A 199 31.57 8.49 -48.26
N LEU A 200 32.40 9.53 -48.20
CA LEU A 200 32.39 10.50 -47.10
C LEU A 200 31.05 11.25 -47.02
N HIS A 201 30.47 11.65 -48.15
CA HIS A 201 29.13 12.26 -48.16
C HIS A 201 28.03 11.33 -47.63
N ARG A 202 28.10 10.03 -47.96
CA ARG A 202 27.17 9.05 -47.36
C ARG A 202 27.39 8.92 -45.85
N ASN A 203 28.64 8.94 -45.40
CA ASN A 203 28.96 8.93 -43.98
C ASN A 203 28.42 10.18 -43.27
N ASP A 204 28.47 11.37 -43.88
CA ASP A 204 27.89 12.59 -43.29
C ASP A 204 26.39 12.44 -43.04
N LEU A 205 25.65 11.91 -44.03
CA LEU A 205 24.22 11.68 -43.93
C LEU A 205 23.89 10.70 -42.80
N THR A 206 24.58 9.55 -42.77
CA THR A 206 24.40 8.54 -41.72
C THR A 206 24.74 9.11 -40.34
N THR A 207 25.88 9.79 -40.22
CA THR A 207 26.35 10.39 -38.95
C THR A 207 25.36 11.43 -38.44
N THR A 208 24.84 12.28 -39.33
CA THR A 208 23.83 13.30 -38.98
C THR A 208 22.52 12.67 -38.53
N SER A 209 22.02 11.64 -39.24
CA SER A 209 20.81 10.92 -38.84
C SER A 209 20.98 10.26 -37.47
N THR A 210 22.08 9.53 -37.27
CA THR A 210 22.38 8.87 -35.99
C THR A 210 22.52 9.88 -34.85
N PHE A 211 23.09 11.05 -35.10
CA PHE A 211 23.18 12.12 -34.10
C PHE A 211 21.80 12.64 -33.68
N GLN A 212 20.88 12.80 -34.64
CA GLN A 212 19.49 13.19 -34.36
C GLN A 212 18.77 12.12 -33.53
N ASP A 213 18.95 10.84 -33.86
CA ASP A 213 18.36 9.71 -33.11
C ASP A 213 18.89 9.67 -31.66
N ILE A 214 20.19 9.90 -31.46
CA ILE A 214 20.81 9.99 -30.13
C ILE A 214 20.23 11.17 -29.35
N GLN A 215 20.07 12.35 -29.96
CA GLN A 215 19.45 13.49 -29.26
C GLN A 215 17.99 13.24 -28.89
N ALA A 216 17.21 12.63 -29.80
CA ALA A 216 15.83 12.28 -29.54
C ALA A 216 15.74 11.25 -28.40
N GLY A 217 16.55 10.19 -28.44
CA GLY A 217 16.63 9.17 -27.39
C GLY A 217 17.05 9.75 -26.04
N GLY A 218 18.04 10.65 -26.02
CA GLY A 218 18.47 11.34 -24.81
C GLY A 218 17.35 12.18 -24.17
N LYS A 219 16.59 12.93 -24.98
CA LYS A 219 15.41 13.68 -24.50
C LYS A 219 14.31 12.77 -23.95
N MET A 220 14.06 11.64 -24.63
CA MET A 220 13.09 10.65 -24.16
C MET A 220 13.49 10.06 -22.81
N ILE A 221 14.76 9.71 -22.63
CA ILE A 221 15.27 9.20 -21.34
C ILE A 221 15.13 10.24 -20.24
N ALA A 222 15.47 11.50 -20.50
CA ALA A 222 15.29 12.57 -19.52
C ALA A 222 13.81 12.74 -19.11
N ALA A 223 12.88 12.67 -20.07
CA ALA A 223 11.45 12.72 -19.79
C ALA A 223 10.96 11.49 -19.00
N SER A 224 11.44 10.29 -19.35
CA SER A 224 11.14 9.06 -18.62
C SER A 224 11.66 9.11 -17.19
N LEU A 225 12.87 9.62 -16.97
CA LEU A 225 13.45 9.77 -15.64
C LEU A 225 12.62 10.72 -14.77
N ALA A 226 12.23 11.88 -15.30
CA ALA A 226 11.36 12.82 -14.59
C ALA A 226 9.99 12.20 -14.23
N SER A 227 9.42 11.37 -15.12
CA SER A 227 8.18 10.65 -14.85
C SER A 227 8.34 9.61 -13.73
N VAL A 228 9.43 8.85 -13.74
CA VAL A 228 9.76 7.86 -12.70
C VAL A 228 10.01 8.54 -11.35
N GLU A 229 10.71 9.67 -11.31
CA GLU A 229 10.93 10.46 -10.08
C GLU A 229 9.60 11.01 -9.53
N SER A 230 8.72 11.51 -10.39
CA SER A 230 7.38 11.94 -9.98
C SER A 230 6.57 10.78 -9.39
N LEU A 231 6.61 9.60 -10.01
CA LEU A 231 5.95 8.42 -9.50
C LEU A 231 6.53 8.00 -8.14
N ALA A 232 7.86 8.00 -8.00
CA ALA A 232 8.53 7.69 -6.73
C ALA A 232 8.07 8.61 -5.59
N ASN A 233 7.94 9.91 -5.85
CA ASN A 233 7.45 10.89 -4.88
C ASN A 233 6.00 10.64 -4.48
N GLN A 234 5.13 10.26 -5.42
CA GLN A 234 3.73 9.90 -5.13
C GLN A 234 3.62 8.63 -4.27
N PHE A 235 4.48 7.63 -4.49
CA PHE A 235 4.51 6.44 -3.64
C PHE A 235 5.01 6.77 -2.23
N HIS A 236 6.03 7.63 -2.13
CA HIS A 236 6.54 8.08 -0.84
C HIS A 236 5.48 8.81 -0.01
N SER A 237 4.67 9.68 -0.63
CA SER A 237 3.58 10.36 0.07
C SER A 237 2.49 9.40 0.55
N LYS A 238 2.06 8.46 -0.31
CA LYS A 238 1.06 7.44 0.06
C LYS A 238 1.51 6.54 1.21
N LEU A 239 2.79 6.15 1.23
CA LEU A 239 3.34 5.36 2.32
C LEU A 239 3.32 6.11 3.66
N HIS A 240 3.52 7.43 3.64
CA HIS A 240 3.39 8.27 4.82
C HIS A 240 1.95 8.40 5.30
N GLU A 241 0.97 8.52 4.39
CA GLU A 241 -0.46 8.55 4.74
C GLU A 241 -0.94 7.23 5.35
N VAL A 242 -0.47 6.08 4.85
CA VAL A 242 -0.85 4.76 5.38
C VAL A 242 -0.17 4.45 6.74
N ALA A 243 0.93 5.12 7.06
CA ALA A 243 1.66 4.94 8.31
C ALA A 243 1.21 5.87 9.45
N ALA A 244 0.44 6.91 9.15
CA ALA A 244 -0.08 7.90 10.10
C ALA A 244 -1.48 7.50 10.61
#